data_AF-A0A1V4I5E3-F1
#
_entry.id   AF-A0A1V4I5E3-F1
#
_cell.length_a   1.000
_cell.length_b   1.000
_cell.length_c   1.000
_cell.angle_alpha   90.00
_cell.angle_beta   90.00
_cell.angle_gamma   90.00
#
_symmetry.space_group_name_H-M   'P 1'
#
loop_
_entity.id
_entity.type
_entity.pdbx_description
1 polymer ?
#
loop_
_entity_poly.entity_id
_entity_poly.type
_entity_poly.pdbx_seq_one_letter_code
_entity_poly.pdbx_strand_id
1 'polypeptide(L)'
;MYENSEVYVFIVTVYGGILIGIIYDMYRAISYSFKVPKPIRIIEAILFWTITGIVEFLILQKANGYDLRFYNFIGFIIGVIIYLNTVSKYILKLNCKVAKVITSIFKFIFGVFNSIYYIIIYPIHLIFDIIIYKMLNFRKDVR
;
A
#
# COMPACT_ATOMS: atom_id res chain seq x y z
N MET A 1 -23.51 -22.91 -24.89
CA MET A 1 -24.21 -23.14 -23.62
C MET A 1 -23.26 -23.97 -22.78
N TYR A 2 -22.47 -23.36 -21.89
CA TYR A 2 -21.56 -24.12 -21.03
C TYR A 2 -22.42 -24.68 -19.89
N GLU A 3 -22.92 -25.91 -20.04
CA GLU A 3 -23.46 -26.68 -18.91
C GLU A 3 -22.29 -27.13 -18.03
N ASN A 4 -21.76 -26.18 -17.26
CA ASN A 4 -20.81 -26.51 -16.21
C ASN A 4 -21.58 -27.09 -15.03
N SER A 5 -21.09 -28.20 -14.47
CA SER A 5 -21.71 -28.76 -13.26
C SER A 5 -21.71 -27.73 -12.13
N GLU A 6 -22.76 -27.71 -11.32
CA GLU A 6 -22.90 -26.72 -10.23
C GLU A 6 -21.72 -26.79 -9.25
N VAL A 7 -21.19 -28.00 -9.05
CA VAL A 7 -19.98 -28.27 -8.27
C VAL A 7 -18.74 -27.60 -8.88
N TYR A 8 -18.58 -27.64 -10.21
CA TYR A 8 -17.47 -26.97 -10.88
C TYR A 8 -17.53 -25.45 -10.69
N VAL A 9 -18.71 -24.85 -10.88
CA VAL A 9 -18.91 -23.40 -10.67
C VAL A 9 -18.59 -23.01 -9.22
N PHE A 10 -19.02 -23.84 -8.26
CA PHE A 10 -18.71 -23.64 -6.85
C PHE A 10 -17.19 -23.69 -6.57
N ILE A 11 -16.48 -24.70 -7.08
CA ILE A 11 -15.03 -24.80 -6.90
C ILE A 11 -14.30 -23.60 -7.51
N VAL A 12 -14.72 -23.15 -8.70
CA VAL A 12 -14.15 -21.97 -9.37
C VAL A 12 -14.37 -20.69 -8.54
N THR A 13 -15.55 -20.51 -7.95
CA THR A 13 -15.82 -19.34 -7.08
C THR A 13 -15.04 -19.40 -5.77
N VAL A 14 -14.75 -20.60 -5.22
CA VAL A 14 -13.80 -20.77 -4.10
C VAL A 14 -12.39 -20.34 -4.50
N TYR A 15 -11.88 -20.75 -5.65
CA TYR A 15 -10.59 -20.25 -6.15
C TYR A 15 -10.59 -18.74 -6.39
N GLY A 16 -11.71 -18.20 -6.86
CA GLY A 16 -11.92 -16.76 -6.96
C GLY A 16 -11.81 -16.06 -5.61
N GLY A 17 -12.42 -16.63 -4.56
CA GLY A 17 -12.31 -16.13 -3.20
C GLY A 17 -10.88 -16.10 -2.67
N ILE A 18 -10.08 -17.13 -3.00
CA ILE A 18 -8.65 -17.14 -2.68
C ILE A 18 -7.92 -15.98 -3.37
N LEU A 19 -8.22 -15.73 -4.64
CA LEU A 19 -7.62 -14.64 -5.42
C LEU A 19 -7.99 -13.26 -4.85
N ILE A 20 -9.25 -13.08 -4.44
CA ILE A 20 -9.70 -11.87 -3.72
C ILE A 20 -8.95 -11.72 -2.40
N GLY A 21 -8.74 -12.82 -1.67
CA GLY A 21 -7.93 -12.84 -0.46
C GLY A 21 -6.51 -12.32 -0.70
N ILE A 22 -5.86 -12.71 -1.79
CA ILE A 22 -4.53 -12.21 -2.19
C ILE A 22 -4.56 -10.71 -2.44
N ILE A 23 -5.54 -10.21 -3.18
CA ILE A 23 -5.73 -8.78 -3.44
C ILE A 23 -5.93 -8.01 -2.13
N TYR A 24 -6.72 -8.58 -1.22
CA TYR A 24 -6.95 -7.99 0.10
C TYR A 24 -5.67 -7.91 0.95
N ASP A 25 -4.80 -8.91 0.89
CA ASP A 25 -3.51 -8.87 1.61
C ASP A 25 -2.58 -7.79 1.06
N MET A 26 -2.59 -7.55 -0.26
CA MET A 26 -1.86 -6.44 -0.88
C MET A 26 -2.41 -5.09 -0.45
N TYR A 27 -3.74 -4.91 -0.52
CA TYR A 27 -4.43 -3.71 -0.04
C TYR A 27 -4.07 -3.42 1.42
N ARG A 28 -4.20 -4.43 2.29
CA ARG A 28 -3.86 -4.33 3.71
C ARG A 28 -2.39 -3.96 3.93
N ALA A 29 -1.47 -4.57 3.19
CA ALA A 29 -0.04 -4.28 3.31
C ALA A 29 0.30 -2.82 3.00
N ILE A 30 -0.30 -2.25 1.96
CA ILE A 30 -0.12 -0.84 1.59
C ILE A 30 -0.62 0.07 2.72
N SER A 31 -1.86 -0.13 3.16
CA SER A 31 -2.47 0.72 4.19
C SER A 31 -1.76 0.67 5.55
N TYR A 32 -1.16 -0.49 5.92
CA TYR A 32 -0.37 -0.61 7.16
C TYR A 32 1.05 -0.04 7.02
N SER A 33 1.70 -0.22 5.86
CA SER A 33 3.12 0.13 5.69
C SER A 33 3.36 1.64 5.61
N PHE A 34 2.46 2.38 4.96
CA PHE A 34 2.68 3.78 4.62
C PHE A 34 1.99 4.78 5.56
N LYS A 35 1.39 4.35 6.67
CA LYS A 35 0.59 5.21 7.58
C LYS A 35 -0.32 6.16 6.79
N VAL A 36 -1.05 5.57 5.84
CA VAL A 36 -1.84 6.30 4.84
C VAL A 36 -2.86 7.23 5.53
N PRO A 37 -2.90 8.53 5.19
CA PRO A 37 -3.84 9.47 5.79
C PRO A 37 -5.28 9.15 5.41
N LYS A 38 -6.24 9.55 6.26
CA LYS A 38 -7.68 9.24 6.13
C LYS A 38 -8.28 9.41 4.72
N PRO A 39 -8.06 10.51 3.97
CA PRO A 39 -8.65 10.66 2.63
C PRO A 39 -8.10 9.63 1.64
N ILE A 40 -6.80 9.35 1.68
CA ILE A 40 -6.18 8.38 0.77
C ILE A 40 -6.69 6.97 1.07
N ARG A 41 -6.92 6.63 2.35
CA ARG A 41 -7.51 5.33 2.73
C ARG A 41 -8.91 5.11 2.12
N ILE A 42 -9.71 6.17 1.97
CA ILE A 42 -11.01 6.08 1.30
C ILE A 42 -10.82 5.73 -0.18
N ILE A 43 -9.87 6.39 -0.84
CA ILE A 43 -9.54 6.11 -2.25
C ILE A 43 -9.05 4.67 -2.42
N GLU A 44 -8.15 4.21 -1.54
CA GLU A 44 -7.67 2.82 -1.54
C GLU A 44 -8.84 1.84 -1.38
N ALA A 45 -9.79 2.13 -0.49
CA ALA A 45 -10.95 1.27 -0.27
C ALA A 45 -11.85 1.21 -1.51
N ILE A 46 -12.13 2.35 -2.14
CA ILE A 46 -12.91 2.41 -3.40
C ILE A 46 -12.21 1.59 -4.47
N LEU A 47 -10.90 1.80 -4.66
CA LEU A 47 -10.09 1.07 -5.63
C LEU A 47 -10.14 -0.44 -5.38
N PHE A 48 -10.00 -0.86 -4.11
CA PHE A 48 -10.10 -2.26 -3.72
C PHE A 48 -11.46 -2.85 -4.10
N TRP A 49 -12.57 -2.23 -3.67
CA TRP A 49 -13.91 -2.72 -3.97
C TRP A 49 -14.21 -2.77 -5.47
N THR A 50 -13.72 -1.80 -6.25
CA THR A 50 -13.86 -1.81 -7.70
C THR A 50 -13.09 -2.97 -8.32
N ILE A 51 -11.82 -3.18 -7.93
CA ILE A 51 -10.99 -4.26 -8.46
C ILE A 51 -11.59 -5.63 -8.12
N THR A 52 -11.99 -5.85 -6.86
CA THR A 52 -12.57 -7.13 -6.45
C THR A 52 -13.90 -7.39 -7.14
N GLY A 53 -14.75 -6.37 -7.29
CA GLY A 53 -16.01 -6.50 -8.02
C GLY A 53 -15.80 -6.87 -9.50
N ILE A 54 -14.81 -6.27 -10.17
CA ILE A 54 -14.45 -6.63 -11.54
C ILE A 54 -13.96 -8.09 -11.60
N VAL A 55 -13.11 -8.49 -10.66
CA VAL A 55 -12.58 -9.86 -10.58
C VAL A 55 -13.70 -10.88 -10.39
N GLU A 56 -14.61 -10.63 -9.44
CA GLU A 56 -15.77 -11.48 -9.19
C GLU A 56 -16.64 -11.60 -10.45
N PHE A 57 -16.92 -10.48 -11.12
CA PHE A 57 -17.71 -10.45 -12.34
C PHE A 57 -17.08 -11.25 -13.48
N LEU A 58 -15.77 -11.12 -13.70
CA LEU A 58 -15.04 -11.87 -14.72
C LEU A 58 -15.02 -13.37 -14.44
N ILE A 59 -14.90 -13.76 -13.17
CA ILE A 59 -14.93 -15.17 -12.77
C ILE A 59 -16.33 -15.74 -13.00
N LEU A 60 -17.37 -15.00 -12.62
CA LEU A 60 -18.77 -15.40 -12.82
C LEU A 60 -19.16 -15.50 -14.29
N GLN A 61 -18.69 -14.56 -15.12
CA GLN A 61 -18.85 -14.61 -16.57
C GLN A 61 -18.30 -15.93 -17.12
N LYS A 62 -17.07 -16.28 -16.75
CA LYS A 62 -16.40 -17.48 -17.26
C LYS A 62 -17.00 -18.76 -16.70
N ALA A 63 -17.42 -18.76 -15.44
CA ALA A 63 -17.90 -19.97 -14.77
C ALA A 63 -19.37 -20.28 -15.11
N ASN A 64 -20.23 -19.26 -15.18
CA ASN A 64 -21.69 -19.45 -15.24
C ASN A 64 -22.40 -18.53 -16.25
N GLY A 65 -21.67 -17.84 -17.12
CA GLY A 65 -22.29 -16.98 -18.14
C GLY A 65 -23.12 -15.83 -17.55
N TYR A 66 -22.69 -15.28 -16.41
CA TYR A 66 -23.37 -14.24 -15.61
C TYR A 66 -24.55 -14.68 -14.75
N ASP A 67 -24.89 -15.97 -14.71
CA ASP A 67 -25.90 -16.45 -13.77
C ASP A 67 -25.40 -16.34 -12.32
N LEU A 68 -25.92 -15.33 -11.64
CA LEU A 68 -25.68 -15.09 -10.22
C LEU A 68 -26.54 -16.04 -9.39
N ARG A 69 -25.89 -16.98 -8.71
CA ARG A 69 -26.55 -17.91 -7.79
C ARG A 69 -25.96 -17.79 -6.39
N PHE A 70 -26.76 -18.12 -5.37
CA PHE A 70 -26.37 -17.95 -3.97
C PHE A 70 -25.09 -18.71 -3.60
N TYR A 71 -24.88 -19.91 -4.15
CA TYR A 71 -23.68 -20.70 -3.90
C TYR A 71 -22.39 -20.06 -4.42
N ASN A 72 -22.46 -19.15 -5.41
CA ASN A 72 -21.28 -18.43 -5.89
C ASN A 72 -20.72 -17.50 -4.81
N PHE A 73 -21.61 -16.78 -4.12
CA PHE A 73 -21.24 -15.89 -3.02
C PHE A 73 -20.65 -16.67 -1.85
N ILE A 74 -21.26 -17.82 -1.52
CA ILE A 74 -20.71 -18.72 -0.51
C ILE A 74 -19.31 -19.20 -0.91
N GLY A 75 -19.11 -19.57 -2.17
CA GLY A 75 -17.81 -19.97 -2.70
C GLY A 75 -16.75 -18.90 -2.50
N PHE A 76 -17.02 -17.65 -2.90
CA PHE A 76 -16.11 -16.53 -2.67
C PHE A 76 -15.79 -16.32 -1.19
N ILE A 77 -16.80 -16.32 -0.30
CA ILE A 77 -16.61 -16.13 1.14
C ILE A 77 -15.73 -17.25 1.72
N ILE A 78 -16.02 -18.51 1.39
CA ILE A 78 -15.24 -19.67 1.84
C ILE A 78 -13.80 -19.56 1.35
N GLY A 79 -13.59 -19.22 0.07
CA GLY A 79 -12.26 -19.05 -0.50
C GLY A 79 -11.44 -17.97 0.22
N VAL A 80 -12.05 -16.83 0.52
CA VAL A 80 -11.41 -15.76 1.30
C VAL A 80 -11.04 -16.24 2.70
N ILE A 81 -11.95 -16.91 3.41
CA ILE A 81 -11.70 -17.44 4.76
C ILE A 81 -10.56 -18.46 4.75
N ILE A 82 -10.56 -19.39 3.79
CA ILE A 82 -9.49 -20.38 3.63
C ILE A 82 -8.15 -19.66 3.44
N TYR A 83 -8.08 -18.69 2.53
CA TYR A 83 -6.86 -17.93 2.27
C TYR A 83 -6.36 -17.18 3.51
N LEU A 84 -7.23 -16.46 4.20
CA LEU A 84 -6.88 -15.65 5.38
C LEU A 84 -6.35 -16.52 6.53
N ASN A 85 -6.89 -17.72 6.71
CA ASN A 85 -6.46 -18.62 7.78
C ASN A 85 -5.15 -19.37 7.48
N THR A 86 -4.88 -19.63 6.19
CA THR A 86 -3.75 -20.48 5.76
C THR A 86 -2.55 -19.67 5.29
N VAL A 87 -2.71 -18.95 4.17
CA VAL A 87 -1.62 -18.33 3.42
C VAL A 87 -1.28 -16.93 3.93
N SER A 88 -2.29 -16.19 4.42
CA SER A 88 -2.11 -14.79 4.81
C SER A 88 -1.04 -14.58 5.91
N LYS A 89 -0.85 -15.56 6.81
CA LYS A 89 0.21 -15.50 7.84
C LYS A 89 1.62 -15.40 7.25
N TYR A 90 1.87 -16.05 6.12
CA TYR A 90 3.15 -16.03 5.43
C TYR A 90 3.32 -14.74 4.63
N ILE A 91 2.26 -14.32 3.94
CA ILE A 91 2.26 -13.11 3.12
C ILE A 91 2.39 -11.84 3.97
N LEU A 92 1.74 -11.78 5.14
CA LEU A 92 1.96 -10.71 6.13
C LEU A 92 3.43 -10.58 6.54
N LYS A 93 4.10 -11.70 6.85
CA LYS A 93 5.53 -11.66 7.24
C LYS A 93 6.41 -11.15 6.10
N LEU A 94 6.12 -11.55 4.86
CA LEU A 94 6.81 -11.04 3.67
C LEU A 94 6.55 -9.54 3.49
N ASN A 95 5.30 -9.12 3.56
CA ASN A 95 4.91 -7.71 3.41
C ASN A 95 5.57 -6.82 4.48
N CYS A 96 5.64 -7.27 5.73
CA CYS A 96 6.39 -6.54 6.77
C CYS A 96 7.89 -6.41 6.46
N LYS A 97 8.52 -7.43 5.87
CA LYS A 97 9.93 -7.34 5.44
C LYS A 97 10.09 -6.34 4.29
N VAL A 98 9.22 -6.41 3.28
CA VAL A 98 9.23 -5.50 2.14
C VAL A 98 9.02 -4.05 2.61
N ALA A 99 8.06 -3.81 3.51
CA ALA A 99 7.83 -2.50 4.09
C ALA A 99 9.06 -1.94 4.84
N LYS A 100 9.79 -2.78 5.57
CA LYS A 100 11.05 -2.38 6.23
C LYS A 100 12.12 -1.98 5.22
N VAL A 101 12.24 -2.73 4.12
CA VAL A 101 13.19 -2.39 3.04
C VAL A 101 12.82 -1.06 2.40
N ILE A 102 11.55 -0.87 2.04
CA ILE A 102 11.06 0.38 1.43
C ILE A 102 11.30 1.57 2.36
N THR A 103 10.94 1.45 3.65
CA THR A 103 11.18 2.53 4.63
C THR A 103 12.66 2.82 4.83
N SER A 104 13.54 1.82 4.75
CA SER A 104 14.98 2.03 4.79
C SER A 104 15.48 2.80 3.56
N ILE A 105 14.98 2.49 2.37
CA ILE A 105 15.31 3.21 1.13
C ILE A 105 14.85 4.68 1.23
N PHE A 106 13.62 4.92 1.67
CA PHE A 106 13.13 6.29 1.85
C PHE A 106 13.96 7.09 2.86
N LYS A 107 14.36 6.47 3.98
CA LYS A 107 15.26 7.11 4.96
C LYS A 107 16.62 7.44 4.37
N PHE A 108 17.17 6.54 3.56
CA PHE A 108 18.45 6.78 2.88
C PHE A 108 18.35 7.98 1.94
N ILE A 109 17.31 8.02 1.09
CA ILE A 109 17.04 9.14 0.18
C ILE A 109 16.92 10.45 0.96
N PHE A 110 16.08 10.50 1.99
CA PHE A 110 15.92 11.69 2.82
C PHE A 110 17.21 12.11 3.53
N GLY A 111 18.02 11.15 3.99
CA GLY A 111 19.31 11.41 4.60
C GLY A 111 20.29 12.07 3.64
N VAL A 112 20.31 11.63 2.38
CA VAL A 112 21.12 12.25 1.31
C VAL A 112 20.64 13.69 1.05
N PHE A 113 19.34 13.90 0.89
CA PHE A 113 18.80 15.25 0.71
C PHE A 113 19.09 16.19 1.89
N ASN A 114 18.94 15.70 3.12
CA ASN A 114 19.25 16.50 4.32
C ASN A 114 20.74 16.83 4.39
N SER A 115 21.61 15.91 4.02
CA SER A 115 23.06 16.15 3.95
C SER A 115 23.40 17.25 2.94
N ILE A 116 22.77 17.22 1.77
CA ILE A 116 22.93 18.25 0.74
C ILE A 116 22.42 19.62 1.23
N TYR A 117 21.26 19.64 1.90
CA TYR A 117 20.70 20.84 2.53
C TYR A 117 21.70 21.49 3.51
N TYR A 118 22.27 20.69 4.41
CA TYR A 118 23.27 21.17 5.36
C TYR A 118 24.53 21.69 4.66
N ILE A 119 25.04 20.98 3.64
CA ILE A 119 26.24 21.40 2.90
C ILE A 119 26.05 22.77 2.24
N ILE A 120 24.85 23.08 1.73
CA ILE A 120 24.59 24.32 0.99
C ILE A 120 24.23 25.48 1.92
N ILE A 121 23.38 25.25 2.92
CA ILE A 121 22.83 26.34 3.75
C ILE A 121 23.72 26.69 4.93
N TYR A 122 24.41 25.71 5.51
CA TYR A 122 25.31 25.95 6.62
C TYR A 122 26.43 26.98 6.32
N PRO A 123 27.14 26.93 5.17
CA PRO A 123 28.16 27.93 4.88
C PRO A 123 27.57 29.33 4.68
N ILE A 124 26.36 29.43 4.12
CA ILE A 124 25.67 30.73 3.94
C ILE A 124 25.33 31.32 5.32
N HIS A 125 24.79 30.51 6.23
CA HIS A 125 24.49 30.97 7.59
C HIS A 125 25.76 31.44 8.32
N LEU A 126 26.85 30.68 8.19
CA LEU A 126 28.14 31.01 8.79
C LEU A 126 28.72 32.32 8.25
N ILE A 127 28.61 32.56 6.93
CA ILE A 127 29.01 33.84 6.33
C ILE A 127 28.16 34.99 6.88
N PHE A 128 26.85 34.79 7.01
CA PHE A 128 25.94 35.79 7.54
C PHE A 128 26.28 36.16 8.99
N ASP A 129 26.56 35.15 9.83
CA ASP A 129 26.96 35.33 11.23
C ASP A 129 28.28 36.11 11.35
N ILE A 130 29.27 35.83 10.48
CA ILE A 130 30.53 36.58 10.42
C ILE A 130 30.28 38.06 10.07
N ILE A 131 29.41 38.34 9.09
CA ILE A 131 29.08 39.70 8.67
C ILE A 131 28.39 40.46 9.82
N ILE A 132 27.40 39.84 10.48
CA ILE A 132 26.70 40.43 11.62
C ILE A 132 27.67 40.71 12.76
N TYR A 133 28.52 39.74 13.12
CA TYR A 133 29.51 39.90 14.18
C TYR A 133 30.44 41.09 13.91
N LYS A 134 30.95 41.19 12.68
CA LYS A 134 31.83 42.30 12.27
C LYS A 134 31.12 43.65 12.33
N MET A 135 29.86 43.73 11.89
CA MET A 135 29.05 44.94 11.95
C MET A 135 28.76 45.39 13.39
N LEU A 136 28.45 44.44 14.28
CA LEU A 136 28.20 44.73 15.69
C LEU A 136 29.46 45.23 16.41
N ASN A 137 30.63 44.67 16.09
CA ASN A 137 31.89 45.09 16.70
C ASN A 137 32.35 46.47 16.20
N PHE A 138 32.21 46.76 14.91
CA PHE A 138 32.51 48.09 14.35
C PHE A 138 31.67 49.20 15.00
N ARG A 139 30.41 48.92 15.35
CA ARG A 139 29.55 49.90 16.05
C ARG A 139 30.04 50.19 17.49
N LYS A 140 30.81 49.30 18.12
CA LYS A 140 31.36 49.52 19.46
C LYS A 140 32.61 50.41 19.46
N ASP A 141 33.43 50.35 18.42
CA ASP A 141 34.67 51.15 18.32
C ASP A 141 34.43 52.63 17.97
N VAL A 142 33.24 52.97 17.46
CA VAL A 142 32.85 54.34 17.06
C VAL A 142 32.15 55.11 18.19
N ARG A 143 31.87 54.47 19.34
CA ARG A 143 31.20 55.07 20.49
C ARG A 143 32.16 55.20 21.66
#